data_AF-A0A2J6R0E2-F1
#
_entry.id   AF-A0A2J6R0E2-F1
#
_cell.length_a   1.000
_cell.length_b   1.000
_cell.length_c   1.000
_cell.angle_alpha   90.00
_cell.angle_beta   90.00
_cell.angle_gamma   90.00
#
_symmetry.space_group_name_H-M   'P 1'
#
loop_
_entity.id
_entity.type
_entity.pdbx_description
1 polymer ?
#
loop_
_entity_poly.entity_id
_entity_poly.type
_entity_poly.pdbx_seq_one_letter_code
_entity_poly.pdbx_strand_id
1 'polypeptide(L)'
;FELLRSWLRLCNEMHTTSCVAKGSPPVPFMKLIDCNTGTIVPAANHPYVTLSYRWGPSSGSTEYLESLPKEVPSTIRDSITVTRKLGFRYLWIDRYCINQLIPDEVSAQICKMDLIYQNSEVTIVALGEDPTYGLPGVRERRRLVQGCVQAGRQLLVSSLMDPRYHIQSSTWSNRGWTYQEALLSRRRLVFTDEQVYYECYGMYCCEALDLPLRRMHTQSLQVFKKPFCDGDNIGQFPRGVGSSPWEVLSRIEEYSAKSLTNPSDILNGILGIIRAYERRTDGIRHLFGVP
;
A
#
# COMPACT_ATOMS: atom_id res chain seq x y z
N PHE A 1 -16.52 4.77 6.15
CA PHE A 1 -16.14 3.79 5.11
C PHE A 1 -16.79 4.02 3.74
N GLU A 2 -17.99 4.61 3.63
CA GLU A 2 -18.57 4.95 2.31
C GLU A 2 -17.65 5.84 1.46
N LEU A 3 -17.01 6.82 2.09
CA LEU A 3 -16.01 7.69 1.45
C LEU A 3 -14.86 6.89 0.83
N LEU A 4 -14.26 5.96 1.58
CA LEU A 4 -13.15 5.15 1.06
C LEU A 4 -13.59 4.25 -0.11
N ARG A 5 -14.82 3.71 -0.04
CA ARG A 5 -15.42 2.96 -1.15
C ARG A 5 -15.70 3.84 -2.37
N SER A 6 -16.08 5.10 -2.19
CA SER A 6 -16.31 6.02 -3.31
C SER A 6 -15.01 6.35 -4.03
N TRP A 7 -13.88 6.50 -3.32
CA TRP A 7 -12.56 6.67 -3.93
C TRP A 7 -12.14 5.46 -4.77
N LEU A 8 -12.30 4.24 -4.24
CA LEU A 8 -12.02 3.01 -4.98
C LEU A 8 -12.89 2.87 -6.23
N ARG A 9 -14.20 3.14 -6.11
CA ARG A 9 -15.13 3.13 -7.26
C ARG A 9 -14.72 4.14 -8.32
N LEU A 10 -14.42 5.38 -7.91
CA LEU A 10 -13.99 6.42 -8.84
C LEU A 10 -12.69 6.05 -9.56
N CYS A 11 -11.73 5.44 -8.85
CA CYS A 11 -10.52 4.92 -9.47
C CYS A 11 -10.85 3.87 -10.53
N ASN A 12 -11.71 2.89 -10.20
CA ASN A 12 -12.10 1.85 -11.14
C ASN A 12 -12.84 2.39 -12.38
N GLU A 13 -13.63 3.45 -12.22
CA GLU A 13 -14.34 4.12 -13.31
C GLU A 13 -13.42 4.95 -14.20
N MET A 14 -12.46 5.68 -13.61
CA MET A 14 -11.64 6.68 -14.32
C MET A 14 -10.28 6.14 -14.78
N HIS A 15 -9.77 5.06 -14.17
CA HIS A 15 -8.42 4.52 -14.35
C HIS A 15 -8.44 3.07 -14.87
N THR A 16 -9.17 2.85 -15.95
CA THR A 16 -9.43 1.54 -16.56
C THR A 16 -8.20 0.88 -17.20
N THR A 17 -7.10 1.60 -17.40
CA THR A 17 -5.87 1.04 -17.97
C THR A 17 -4.68 1.19 -17.03
N SER A 18 -4.57 2.30 -16.30
CA SER A 18 -3.43 2.59 -15.43
C SER A 18 -3.50 1.83 -14.10
N CYS A 19 -4.68 1.70 -13.49
CA CYS A 19 -4.85 1.10 -12.16
C CYS A 19 -5.41 -0.34 -12.20
N VAL A 20 -5.30 -1.04 -13.33
CA VAL A 20 -5.76 -2.43 -13.48
C VAL A 20 -4.59 -3.41 -13.37
N ALA A 21 -4.82 -4.58 -12.77
CA ALA A 21 -3.82 -5.63 -12.69
C ALA A 21 -3.53 -6.15 -14.10
N LYS A 22 -2.27 -6.04 -14.54
CA LYS A 22 -1.82 -6.54 -15.84
C LYS A 22 -1.50 -8.03 -15.70
N GLY A 23 -2.54 -8.88 -15.80
CA GLY A 23 -2.52 -10.36 -15.89
C GLY A 23 -1.18 -11.03 -15.57
N SER A 24 -0.72 -10.91 -14.33
CA SER A 24 0.59 -11.40 -13.91
C SER A 24 0.51 -12.89 -13.58
N PRO A 25 1.62 -13.63 -13.70
CA PRO A 25 1.62 -15.06 -13.35
C PRO A 25 1.23 -15.23 -11.87
N PRO A 26 0.50 -16.31 -11.55
CA PRO A 26 0.14 -16.61 -10.17
C PRO A 26 1.40 -16.79 -9.33
N VAL A 27 1.38 -16.26 -8.12
CA VAL A 27 2.49 -16.42 -7.18
C VAL A 27 2.39 -17.82 -6.55
N PRO A 28 3.42 -18.68 -6.68
CA PRO A 28 3.41 -20.01 -6.08
C PRO A 28 3.22 -19.96 -4.56
N PHE A 29 2.49 -20.93 -4.01
CA PHE A 29 2.25 -21.09 -2.57
C PHE A 29 1.59 -19.89 -1.88
N MET A 30 1.04 -18.95 -2.66
CA MET A 30 0.42 -17.76 -2.10
C MET A 30 -0.83 -18.14 -1.30
N LYS A 31 -0.85 -17.67 -0.05
CA LYS A 31 -1.97 -17.83 0.88
C LYS A 31 -2.59 -16.48 1.20
N LEU A 32 -3.84 -16.51 1.63
CA LEU A 32 -4.63 -15.35 2.02
C LEU A 32 -5.38 -15.66 3.30
N ILE A 33 -5.55 -14.65 4.14
CA ILE A 33 -6.45 -14.71 5.29
C ILE A 33 -7.86 -14.43 4.80
N ASP A 34 -8.78 -15.37 5.03
CA ASP A 34 -10.21 -15.11 4.91
C ASP A 34 -10.67 -14.29 6.11
N CYS A 35 -11.00 -13.02 5.91
CA CYS A 35 -11.40 -12.09 6.97
C CYS A 35 -12.76 -12.43 7.60
N ASN A 36 -13.54 -13.34 7.01
CA ASN A 36 -14.81 -13.78 7.59
C ASN A 36 -14.62 -14.88 8.64
N THR A 37 -13.69 -15.80 8.40
CA THR A 37 -13.45 -16.98 9.24
C THR A 37 -12.15 -16.91 10.04
N GLY A 38 -11.19 -16.08 9.63
CA GLY A 38 -9.83 -16.04 10.17
C GLY A 38 -8.93 -17.17 9.67
N THR A 39 -9.38 -18.01 8.74
CA THR A 39 -8.60 -19.14 8.21
C THR A 39 -7.65 -18.70 7.11
N ILE A 40 -6.50 -19.35 7.01
CA ILE A 40 -5.48 -19.09 5.98
C ILE A 40 -5.67 -20.11 4.85
N VAL A 41 -6.02 -19.61 3.66
CA VAL A 41 -6.39 -20.43 2.51
C VAL A 41 -5.51 -20.12 1.29
N PRO A 42 -5.34 -21.05 0.33
CA PRO A 42 -4.67 -20.76 -0.93
C PRO A 42 -5.35 -19.60 -1.67
N ALA A 43 -4.56 -18.75 -2.34
CA ALA A 43 -5.07 -17.52 -2.94
C ALA A 43 -6.09 -17.73 -4.07
N ALA A 44 -5.95 -18.81 -4.85
CA ALA A 44 -6.89 -19.25 -5.89
C ALA A 44 -7.44 -18.13 -6.80
N ASN A 45 -6.61 -17.13 -7.14
CA ASN A 45 -6.96 -15.93 -7.91
C ASN A 45 -8.10 -15.07 -7.31
N HIS A 46 -8.36 -15.18 -6.02
CA HIS A 46 -9.30 -14.28 -5.33
C HIS A 46 -8.79 -12.84 -5.31
N PRO A 47 -9.66 -11.82 -5.44
CA PRO A 47 -9.27 -10.43 -5.19
C PRO A 47 -8.93 -10.25 -3.70
N TYR A 48 -7.81 -9.60 -3.42
CA TYR A 48 -7.30 -9.43 -2.06
C TYR A 48 -6.76 -8.03 -1.81
N VAL A 49 -6.73 -7.69 -0.54
CA VAL A 49 -6.08 -6.51 0.02
C VAL A 49 -4.74 -6.93 0.60
N THR A 50 -3.74 -6.06 0.61
CA THR A 50 -2.46 -6.29 1.31
C THR A 50 -2.33 -5.33 2.49
N LEU A 51 -1.54 -5.71 3.50
CA LEU A 51 -1.14 -4.85 4.61
C LEU A 51 0.36 -4.58 4.57
N SER A 52 0.73 -3.32 4.48
CA SER A 52 2.09 -2.84 4.71
C SER A 52 2.17 -2.18 6.08
N TYR A 53 2.98 -2.76 6.98
CA TYR A 53 3.09 -2.34 8.37
C TYR A 53 4.46 -2.72 8.97
N ARG A 54 4.77 -2.20 10.16
CA ARG A 54 5.96 -2.60 10.91
C ARG A 54 5.65 -3.78 11.82
N TRP A 55 6.49 -4.80 11.72
CA TRP A 55 6.38 -6.04 12.49
C TRP A 55 6.55 -5.85 14.01
N GLY A 56 7.27 -4.81 14.44
CA GLY A 56 7.66 -4.58 15.83
C GLY A 56 8.66 -5.63 16.35
N PRO A 57 9.26 -5.40 17.54
CA PRO A 57 10.09 -6.41 18.21
C PRO A 57 9.22 -7.64 18.53
N SER A 58 9.68 -8.79 18.07
CA SER A 58 8.99 -10.08 18.03
C SER A 58 8.53 -10.59 19.41
N SER A 59 7.24 -10.88 19.55
CA SER A 59 6.68 -11.64 20.69
C SER A 59 5.65 -12.70 20.28
N GLY A 60 5.61 -13.10 19.01
CA GLY A 60 4.75 -14.20 18.53
C GLY A 60 5.57 -15.22 17.75
N SER A 61 5.43 -16.50 18.11
CA SER A 61 6.06 -17.60 17.40
C SER A 61 5.65 -17.60 15.93
N THR A 62 6.63 -17.81 15.05
CA THR A 62 6.46 -18.05 13.61
C THR A 62 5.98 -19.48 13.37
N GLU A 63 4.96 -19.92 14.11
CA GLU A 63 4.36 -21.24 13.89
C GLU A 63 3.57 -21.24 12.59
N TYR A 64 3.53 -22.40 11.94
CA TYR A 64 2.65 -22.61 10.80
C TYR A 64 1.20 -22.56 11.29
N LEU A 65 0.47 -21.54 10.83
CA LEU A 65 -0.90 -21.31 11.24
C LEU A 65 -1.85 -21.63 10.08
N GLU A 66 -2.79 -22.55 10.30
CA GLU A 66 -3.93 -22.75 9.40
C GLU A 66 -5.02 -21.69 9.63
N SER A 67 -4.96 -20.98 10.74
CA SER A 67 -5.87 -19.90 11.11
C SER A 67 -5.17 -18.87 11.98
N LEU A 68 -5.64 -17.63 11.93
CA LEU A 68 -5.14 -16.56 12.78
C LEU A 68 -5.28 -16.94 14.26
N PRO A 69 -4.32 -16.54 15.12
CA PRO A 69 -4.45 -16.71 16.56
C PRO A 69 -5.72 -16.02 17.08
N LYS A 70 -6.28 -16.52 18.18
CA LYS A 70 -7.44 -15.90 18.84
C LYS A 70 -7.20 -14.42 19.15
N GLU A 71 -5.98 -14.09 19.55
CA GLU A 71 -5.55 -12.73 19.80
C GLU A 71 -4.52 -12.31 18.74
N VAL A 72 -4.95 -11.41 17.86
CA VAL A 72 -4.07 -10.72 16.92
C VAL A 72 -3.83 -9.27 17.36
N PRO A 73 -2.66 -8.69 17.04
CA PRO A 73 -2.37 -7.29 17.32
C PRO A 73 -3.40 -6.33 16.71
N SER A 74 -3.56 -5.16 17.32
CA SER A 74 -4.56 -4.16 16.94
C SER A 74 -4.50 -3.77 15.47
N THR A 75 -3.30 -3.56 14.89
CA THR A 75 -3.14 -3.21 13.48
C THR A 75 -3.68 -4.30 12.55
N ILE A 76 -3.44 -5.58 12.90
CA ILE A 76 -3.94 -6.73 12.13
C ILE A 76 -5.47 -6.79 12.20
N ARG A 77 -6.01 -6.64 13.41
CA ARG A 77 -7.46 -6.66 13.68
C ARG A 77 -8.19 -5.53 12.97
N ASP A 78 -7.60 -4.35 12.97
CA ASP A 78 -8.12 -3.18 12.29
C ASP A 78 -8.06 -3.37 10.77
N SER A 79 -6.96 -3.91 10.23
CA SER A 79 -6.86 -4.22 8.79
C SER A 79 -7.90 -5.23 8.33
N ILE A 80 -8.18 -6.29 9.10
CA ILE A 80 -9.29 -7.23 8.82
C ILE A 80 -10.62 -6.48 8.75
N THR A 81 -10.84 -5.55 9.69
CA THR A 81 -12.05 -4.73 9.74
C THR A 81 -12.16 -3.83 8.50
N VAL A 82 -11.07 -3.15 8.13
CA VAL A 82 -11.00 -2.30 6.94
C VAL A 82 -11.27 -3.12 5.68
N THR A 83 -10.61 -4.26 5.49
CA THR A 83 -10.81 -5.16 4.33
C THR A 83 -12.29 -5.50 4.16
N ARG A 84 -12.96 -5.95 5.22
CA ARG A 84 -14.41 -6.26 5.19
C ARG A 84 -15.25 -5.03 4.89
N LYS A 85 -14.94 -3.90 5.51
CA LYS A 85 -15.68 -2.66 5.31
C LYS A 85 -15.45 -2.09 3.91
N LEU A 86 -14.34 -2.36 3.24
CA LEU A 86 -14.14 -1.99 1.83
C LEU A 86 -14.89 -2.90 0.85
N GLY A 87 -15.40 -4.05 1.32
CA GLY A 87 -16.13 -5.01 0.49
C GLY A 87 -15.28 -6.19 0.01
N PHE A 88 -14.07 -6.34 0.53
CA PHE A 88 -13.18 -7.46 0.22
C PHE A 88 -13.27 -8.54 1.31
N ARG A 89 -12.95 -9.78 0.92
CA ARG A 89 -12.92 -10.94 1.83
C ARG A 89 -11.51 -11.32 2.24
N TYR A 90 -10.55 -11.19 1.35
CA TYR A 90 -9.21 -11.74 1.54
C TYR A 90 -8.18 -10.65 1.81
N LEU A 91 -7.32 -10.92 2.78
CA LEU A 91 -6.22 -10.06 3.19
C LEU A 91 -4.92 -10.84 3.17
N TRP A 92 -3.89 -10.28 2.56
CA TRP A 92 -2.54 -10.79 2.59
C TRP A 92 -1.71 -10.00 3.62
N ILE A 93 -1.03 -10.72 4.49
CA ILE A 93 -0.11 -10.18 5.49
C ILE A 93 1.11 -11.09 5.49
N ASP A 94 2.28 -10.52 5.19
CA ASP A 94 3.56 -11.22 5.10
C ASP A 94 3.82 -12.20 6.26
N ARG A 95 3.64 -11.77 7.50
CA ARG A 95 3.86 -12.57 8.71
C ARG A 95 3.03 -13.85 8.76
N TYR A 96 1.80 -13.83 8.24
CA TYR A 96 0.85 -14.93 8.36
C TYR A 96 0.69 -15.73 7.06
N CYS A 97 0.86 -15.09 5.91
CA CYS A 97 0.64 -15.70 4.60
C CYS A 97 1.92 -16.36 4.03
N ILE A 98 3.09 -15.99 4.54
CA ILE A 98 4.37 -16.63 4.22
C ILE A 98 4.68 -17.64 5.33
N ASN A 99 4.93 -18.90 4.96
CA ASN A 99 5.35 -19.93 5.89
C ASN A 99 6.83 -19.73 6.27
N GLN A 100 7.07 -19.04 7.38
CA GLN A 100 8.42 -18.68 7.84
C GLN A 100 9.28 -19.90 8.23
N LEU A 101 8.70 -21.09 8.37
CA LEU A 101 9.41 -22.32 8.73
C LEU A 101 10.06 -23.03 7.54
N ILE A 102 9.67 -22.69 6.31
CA ILE A 102 10.19 -23.34 5.09
C ILE A 102 10.98 -22.31 4.28
N PRO A 103 12.33 -22.32 4.36
CA PRO A 103 13.18 -21.33 3.70
C PRO A 103 12.92 -21.17 2.20
N ASP A 104 12.61 -22.28 1.51
CA ASP A 104 12.32 -22.25 0.07
C ASP A 104 10.99 -21.54 -0.25
N GLU A 105 9.95 -21.73 0.59
CA GLU A 105 8.68 -21.00 0.44
C GLU A 105 8.86 -19.51 0.76
N VAL A 106 9.64 -19.19 1.80
CA VAL A 106 9.99 -17.82 2.17
C VAL A 106 10.70 -17.15 1.00
N SER A 107 11.76 -17.77 0.47
CA SER A 107 12.53 -17.24 -0.66
C SER A 107 11.66 -17.07 -1.91
N ALA A 108 10.80 -18.04 -2.21
CA ALA A 108 9.89 -17.99 -3.35
C ALA A 108 8.87 -16.83 -3.24
N GLN A 109 8.29 -16.59 -2.06
CA GLN A 109 7.34 -15.49 -1.86
C GLN A 109 8.03 -14.13 -1.76
N ILE A 110 9.17 -14.02 -1.06
CA ILE A 110 9.95 -12.78 -0.97
C ILE A 110 10.38 -12.33 -2.37
N CYS A 111 10.86 -13.26 -3.21
CA CYS A 111 11.21 -12.96 -4.59
C CYS A 111 10.03 -12.53 -5.47
N LYS A 112 8.79 -12.72 -5.01
CA LYS A 112 7.55 -12.37 -5.74
C LYS A 112 6.70 -11.33 -5.00
N MET A 113 7.23 -10.67 -3.97
CA MET A 113 6.52 -9.60 -3.26
C MET A 113 6.11 -8.45 -4.20
N ASP A 114 6.91 -8.19 -5.23
CA ASP A 114 6.59 -7.24 -6.29
C ASP A 114 5.24 -7.56 -6.95
N LEU A 115 5.00 -8.82 -7.29
CA LEU A 115 3.73 -9.27 -7.88
C LEU A 115 2.60 -9.29 -6.86
N ILE A 116 2.86 -9.65 -5.61
CA ILE A 116 1.84 -9.68 -4.54
C ILE A 116 1.24 -8.28 -4.34
N TYR A 117 2.08 -7.25 -4.19
CA TYR A 117 1.58 -5.88 -4.01
C TYR A 117 0.99 -5.30 -5.31
N GLN A 118 1.58 -5.61 -6.46
CA GLN A 118 1.08 -5.16 -7.76
C GLN A 118 -0.31 -5.70 -8.10
N ASN A 119 -0.59 -6.96 -7.76
CA ASN A 119 -1.88 -7.60 -8.04
C ASN A 119 -2.94 -7.35 -6.95
N SER A 120 -2.56 -6.82 -5.79
CA SER A 120 -3.52 -6.44 -4.75
C SER A 120 -4.50 -5.38 -5.25
N GLU A 121 -5.75 -5.42 -4.77
CA GLU A 121 -6.77 -4.44 -5.13
C GLU A 121 -6.49 -3.08 -4.48
N VAL A 122 -6.02 -3.11 -3.23
CA VAL A 122 -5.54 -1.96 -2.49
C VAL A 122 -4.58 -2.44 -1.39
N THR A 123 -3.58 -1.63 -1.11
CA THR A 123 -2.65 -1.83 0.01
C THR A 123 -3.03 -0.91 1.15
N ILE A 124 -3.35 -1.47 2.31
CA ILE A 124 -3.50 -0.73 3.56
C ILE A 124 -2.10 -0.43 4.08
N VAL A 125 -1.82 0.83 4.37
CA VAL A 125 -0.54 1.28 4.94
C VAL A 125 -0.78 1.77 6.36
N ALA A 126 -0.11 1.13 7.32
CA ALA A 126 -0.15 1.51 8.73
C ALA A 126 1.15 2.25 9.10
N LEU A 127 1.03 3.50 9.54
CA LEU A 127 2.20 4.33 9.94
C LEU A 127 2.67 4.10 11.38
N GLY A 128 1.97 3.25 12.15
CA GLY A 128 2.33 2.90 13.52
C GLY A 128 3.70 2.23 13.60
N GLU A 129 4.41 2.46 14.71
CA GLU A 129 5.77 1.95 14.91
C GLU A 129 5.81 0.44 15.14
N ASP A 130 4.71 -0.13 15.64
CA ASP A 130 4.57 -1.53 16.01
C ASP A 130 3.14 -2.05 15.72
N PRO A 131 2.90 -3.37 15.72
CA PRO A 131 1.63 -3.94 15.30
C PRO A 131 0.49 -3.79 16.33
N THR A 132 0.78 -3.36 17.55
CA THR A 132 -0.21 -3.04 18.59
C THR A 132 -0.76 -1.63 18.46
N TYR A 133 -0.14 -0.79 17.62
CA TYR A 133 -0.54 0.61 17.42
C TYR A 133 -1.99 0.77 16.96
N GLY A 134 -2.46 -0.09 16.06
CA GLY A 134 -3.79 0.00 15.45
C GLY A 134 -3.85 0.93 14.24
N LEU A 135 -5.00 0.98 13.58
CA LEU A 135 -5.30 1.95 12.53
C LEU A 135 -6.20 3.06 13.13
N PRO A 136 -5.71 4.30 13.25
CA PRO A 136 -6.51 5.42 13.75
C PRO A 136 -7.84 5.53 13.00
N GLY A 137 -8.95 5.67 13.74
CA GLY A 137 -10.31 5.88 13.22
C GLY A 137 -11.03 4.63 12.74
N VAL A 138 -10.48 3.43 12.97
CA VAL A 138 -11.12 2.16 12.60
C VAL A 138 -11.85 1.53 13.79
N ARG A 139 -11.15 1.31 14.92
CA ARG A 139 -11.71 0.71 16.14
C ARG A 139 -11.36 1.52 17.39
N GLU A 140 -10.36 1.07 18.14
CA GLU A 140 -10.05 1.55 19.49
C GLU A 140 -9.26 2.86 19.45
N ARG A 141 -8.33 2.98 18.51
CA ARG A 141 -7.54 4.20 18.33
C ARG A 141 -8.38 5.27 17.63
N ARG A 142 -8.68 6.34 18.35
CA ARG A 142 -9.42 7.49 17.82
C ARG A 142 -8.51 8.40 16.99
N ARG A 143 -9.06 9.08 15.99
CA ARG A 143 -8.40 10.19 15.31
C ARG A 143 -8.68 11.51 16.02
N LEU A 144 -7.85 12.50 15.76
CA LEU A 144 -8.17 13.89 16.08
C LEU A 144 -9.46 14.31 15.36
N VAL A 145 -10.33 15.02 16.07
CA VAL A 145 -11.56 15.53 15.48
C VAL A 145 -11.22 16.71 14.59
N GLN A 146 -11.66 16.68 13.33
CA GLN A 146 -11.52 17.81 12.41
C GLN A 146 -12.26 19.02 12.97
N GLY A 147 -11.50 20.07 13.31
CA GLY A 147 -12.07 21.31 13.80
C GLY A 147 -12.96 21.96 12.74
N CYS A 148 -14.14 22.42 13.14
CA CYS A 148 -15.03 23.20 12.28
C CYS A 148 -15.65 24.36 13.06
N VAL A 149 -15.95 25.44 12.36
CA VAL A 149 -16.62 26.62 12.93
C VAL A 149 -17.68 27.13 11.95
N GLN A 150 -18.87 27.40 12.49
CA GLN A 150 -19.95 28.02 11.72
C GLN A 150 -19.74 29.54 11.68
N ALA A 151 -19.52 30.09 10.49
CA ALA A 151 -19.39 31.52 10.23
C ALA A 151 -20.59 31.99 9.37
N GLY A 152 -21.66 32.41 10.04
CA GLY A 152 -22.91 32.78 9.36
C GLY A 152 -23.51 31.60 8.58
N ARG A 153 -23.60 31.70 7.26
CA ARG A 153 -24.10 30.62 6.37
C ARG A 153 -23.01 29.64 5.91
N GLN A 154 -21.76 29.86 6.29
CA GLN A 154 -20.63 29.05 5.86
C GLN A 154 -20.14 28.18 7.01
N LEU A 155 -19.83 26.92 6.70
CA LEU A 155 -19.09 26.05 7.61
C LEU A 155 -17.62 26.09 7.19
N LEU A 156 -16.77 26.63 8.06
CA LEU A 156 -15.32 26.57 7.88
C LEU A 156 -14.82 25.28 8.52
N VAL A 157 -14.09 24.47 7.76
CA VAL A 157 -13.51 23.21 8.22
C VAL A 157 -11.98 23.30 8.13
N SER A 158 -11.29 22.79 9.14
CA SER A 158 -9.83 22.68 9.11
C SER A 158 -9.42 21.69 8.02
N SER A 159 -8.46 22.04 7.18
CA SER A 159 -7.89 21.11 6.19
C SER A 159 -7.05 19.99 6.83
N LEU A 160 -6.78 20.10 8.14
CA LEU A 160 -5.78 19.30 8.87
C LEU A 160 -4.38 19.43 8.25
N MET A 161 -3.39 18.75 8.84
CA MET A 161 -2.06 18.65 8.23
C MET A 161 -2.17 17.84 6.94
N ASP A 162 -1.39 18.23 5.92
CA ASP A 162 -1.28 17.41 4.71
C ASP A 162 -0.72 16.03 5.09
N PRO A 163 -1.44 14.92 4.80
CA PRO A 163 -1.02 13.57 5.17
C PRO A 163 0.36 13.17 4.67
N ARG A 164 0.83 13.81 3.59
CA ARG A 164 2.14 13.57 2.99
C ARG A 164 3.27 13.87 3.97
N TYR A 165 3.14 14.87 4.84
CA TYR A 165 4.13 15.13 5.89
C TYR A 165 4.21 13.99 6.91
N HIS A 166 3.08 13.42 7.32
CA HIS A 166 3.06 12.26 8.22
C HIS A 166 3.67 11.02 7.55
N ILE A 167 3.40 10.82 6.26
CA ILE A 167 4.00 9.71 5.51
C ILE A 167 5.52 9.88 5.43
N GLN A 168 5.99 11.05 5.00
CA GLN A 168 7.42 11.33 4.82
C GLN A 168 8.21 11.21 6.14
N SER A 169 7.67 11.73 7.23
CA SER A 169 8.33 11.69 8.54
C SER A 169 8.16 10.36 9.30
N SER A 170 7.28 9.46 8.84
CA SER A 170 7.02 8.19 9.52
C SER A 170 8.25 7.27 9.54
N THR A 171 8.36 6.47 10.59
CA THR A 171 9.36 5.39 10.62
C THR A 171 9.07 4.28 9.61
N TRP A 172 7.81 4.16 9.17
CA TRP A 172 7.40 3.25 8.09
C TRP A 172 8.03 3.64 6.75
N SER A 173 8.04 4.92 6.37
CA SER A 173 8.56 5.37 5.07
C SER A 173 10.07 5.25 4.94
N ASN A 174 10.78 5.19 6.07
CA ASN A 174 12.23 5.03 6.14
C ASN A 174 12.69 3.58 5.99
N ARG A 175 11.80 2.57 6.02
CA ARG A 175 12.21 1.16 5.89
C ARG A 175 12.40 0.80 4.41
N GLY A 176 13.47 0.08 4.06
CA GLY A 176 13.73 -0.33 2.66
C GLY A 176 12.55 -1.07 2.02
N TRP A 177 12.04 -2.11 2.67
CA TRP A 177 10.93 -2.93 2.15
C TRP A 177 9.68 -2.12 1.80
N THR A 178 9.29 -1.18 2.66
CA THR A 178 8.03 -0.42 2.49
C THR A 178 8.06 0.44 1.23
N TYR A 179 9.24 0.80 0.73
CA TYR A 179 9.39 1.48 -0.55
C TYR A 179 8.91 0.61 -1.72
N GLN A 180 9.33 -0.66 -1.79
CA GLN A 180 8.86 -1.59 -2.81
C GLN A 180 7.34 -1.82 -2.68
N GLU A 181 6.88 -2.06 -1.46
CA GLU A 181 5.46 -2.31 -1.16
C GLU A 181 4.59 -1.14 -1.63
N ALA A 182 5.00 0.09 -1.27
CA ALA A 182 4.34 1.29 -1.71
C ALA A 182 4.43 1.39 -3.24
N LEU A 183 5.63 1.49 -3.80
CA LEU A 183 5.90 1.75 -5.22
C LEU A 183 5.07 0.84 -6.15
N LEU A 184 5.02 -0.45 -5.86
CA LEU A 184 4.39 -1.44 -6.73
C LEU A 184 2.88 -1.60 -6.49
N SER A 185 2.35 -1.06 -5.39
CA SER A 185 0.91 -1.02 -5.16
C SER A 185 0.20 -0.06 -6.11
N ARG A 186 -0.83 -0.55 -6.82
CA ARG A 186 -1.67 0.28 -7.72
C ARG A 186 -2.51 1.31 -6.96
N ARG A 187 -2.93 0.96 -5.75
CA ARG A 187 -3.74 1.77 -4.84
C ARG A 187 -3.19 1.61 -3.43
N ARG A 188 -2.97 2.72 -2.73
CA ARG A 188 -2.57 2.75 -1.33
C ARG A 188 -3.62 3.49 -0.52
N LEU A 189 -3.91 2.95 0.66
CA LEU A 189 -4.79 3.54 1.65
C LEU A 189 -4.01 3.70 2.95
N VAL A 190 -3.48 4.88 3.17
CA VAL A 190 -2.60 5.21 4.28
C VAL A 190 -3.40 5.76 5.45
N PHE A 191 -3.28 5.11 6.60
CA PHE A 191 -3.88 5.57 7.85
C PHE A 191 -2.85 6.39 8.63
N THR A 192 -3.07 7.71 8.71
CA THR A 192 -2.33 8.60 9.63
C THR A 192 -3.14 8.79 10.91
N ASP A 193 -2.53 9.44 11.92
CA ASP A 193 -3.25 9.77 13.18
C ASP A 193 -4.37 10.80 12.99
N GLU A 194 -4.29 11.62 11.95
CA GLU A 194 -5.25 12.69 11.69
C GLU A 194 -6.34 12.28 10.68
N GLN A 195 -5.96 11.59 9.61
CA GLN A 195 -6.86 11.31 8.49
C GLN A 195 -6.39 10.15 7.61
N VAL A 196 -7.27 9.63 6.77
CA VAL A 196 -6.92 8.64 5.73
C VAL A 196 -6.48 9.36 4.45
N TYR A 197 -5.34 8.94 3.91
CA TYR A 197 -4.85 9.33 2.60
C TYR A 197 -4.99 8.19 1.61
N TYR A 198 -5.61 8.45 0.47
CA TYR A 198 -5.71 7.50 -0.62
C TYR A 198 -4.87 8.00 -1.79
N GLU A 199 -4.13 7.09 -2.42
CA GLU A 199 -3.41 7.40 -3.65
C GLU A 199 -3.41 6.20 -4.59
N CYS A 200 -3.70 6.45 -5.86
CA CYS A 200 -3.45 5.52 -6.96
C CYS A 200 -2.56 6.18 -8.03
N TYR A 201 -2.30 5.49 -9.13
CA TYR A 201 -1.46 6.04 -10.20
C TYR A 201 -2.07 7.23 -10.96
N GLY A 202 -3.31 7.63 -10.70
CA GLY A 202 -3.95 8.73 -11.41
C GLY A 202 -4.59 9.80 -10.53
N MET A 203 -4.75 9.55 -9.22
CA MET A 203 -5.30 10.55 -8.30
C MET A 203 -4.90 10.27 -6.84
N TYR A 204 -5.07 11.28 -6.00
CA TYR A 204 -5.09 11.12 -4.55
C TYR A 204 -6.35 11.72 -3.95
N CYS A 205 -6.65 11.32 -2.71
CA CYS A 205 -7.73 11.87 -1.91
C CYS A 205 -7.27 12.01 -0.45
N CYS A 206 -7.72 13.06 0.21
CA CYS A 206 -7.51 13.29 1.65
C CYS A 206 -8.87 13.25 2.34
N GLU A 207 -9.04 12.48 3.41
CA GLU A 207 -10.32 12.35 4.10
C GLU A 207 -10.84 13.69 4.65
N ALA A 208 -9.96 14.62 5.02
CA ALA A 208 -10.34 15.94 5.52
C ALA A 208 -10.97 16.86 4.44
N LEU A 209 -10.80 16.55 3.15
CA LEU A 209 -11.16 17.44 2.05
C LEU A 209 -12.21 16.82 1.12
N ASP A 210 -13.31 17.54 0.90
CA ASP A 210 -14.28 17.20 -0.15
C ASP A 210 -13.82 17.79 -1.50
N LEU A 211 -12.86 17.11 -2.12
CA LEU A 211 -12.27 17.53 -3.38
C LEU A 211 -13.22 17.23 -4.56
N PRO A 212 -13.38 18.13 -5.55
CA PRO A 212 -14.17 17.86 -6.75
C PRO A 212 -13.39 16.95 -7.73
N LEU A 213 -13.15 15.70 -7.33
CA LEU A 213 -12.21 14.76 -7.97
C LEU A 213 -12.41 14.64 -9.49
N ARG A 214 -13.66 14.58 -9.97
CA ARG A 214 -13.95 14.51 -11.41
C ARG A 214 -13.51 15.76 -12.18
N ARG A 215 -13.64 16.95 -11.59
CA ARG A 215 -13.23 18.22 -12.22
C ARG A 215 -11.72 18.41 -12.21
N MET A 216 -11.04 17.83 -11.21
CA MET A 216 -9.58 17.84 -11.10
C MET A 216 -8.91 16.90 -12.11
N HIS A 217 -9.68 16.08 -12.82
CA HIS A 217 -9.17 14.98 -13.62
C HIS A 217 -9.21 15.27 -15.13
N THR A 218 -8.26 14.71 -15.88
CA THR A 218 -8.29 14.62 -17.34
C THR A 218 -8.61 13.19 -17.74
N GLN A 219 -9.87 12.92 -18.11
CA GLN A 219 -10.36 11.55 -18.32
C GLN A 219 -9.60 10.79 -19.42
N SER A 220 -9.27 11.45 -20.53
CA SER A 220 -8.50 10.85 -21.63
C SER A 220 -7.10 10.39 -21.21
N LEU A 221 -6.48 11.09 -20.27
CA LEU A 221 -5.15 10.78 -19.76
C LEU A 221 -5.18 9.87 -18.52
N GLN A 222 -6.37 9.58 -17.97
CA GLN A 222 -6.53 8.78 -16.75
C GLN A 222 -5.71 9.30 -15.55
N VAL A 223 -5.56 10.63 -15.44
CA VAL A 223 -4.79 11.29 -14.36
C VAL A 223 -5.39 12.64 -13.97
N PHE A 224 -5.05 13.13 -12.77
CA PHE A 224 -5.22 14.52 -12.36
C PHE A 224 -4.56 15.51 -13.33
N LYS A 225 -5.17 16.68 -13.46
CA LYS A 225 -4.61 17.81 -14.20
C LYS A 225 -3.37 18.31 -13.49
N LYS A 226 -2.37 18.75 -14.26
CA LYS A 226 -1.06 19.22 -13.77
C LYS A 226 -1.11 20.18 -12.56
N PRO A 227 -2.04 21.15 -12.44
CA PRO A 227 -2.12 22.02 -11.27
C PRO A 227 -2.44 21.32 -9.94
N PHE A 228 -2.91 20.08 -9.98
CA PHE A 228 -3.23 19.26 -8.80
C PHE A 228 -2.18 18.18 -8.54
N CYS A 229 -1.11 18.14 -9.32
CA CYS A 229 0.00 17.21 -9.19
C CYS A 229 1.17 17.89 -8.45
N ASP A 230 2.05 17.09 -7.86
CA ASP A 230 3.26 17.55 -7.17
C ASP A 230 4.49 17.26 -8.03
N GLY A 231 4.87 18.25 -8.85
CA GLY A 231 5.90 18.07 -9.87
C GLY A 231 5.50 16.99 -10.88
N ASP A 232 6.33 15.95 -11.00
CA ASP A 232 6.09 14.78 -11.85
C ASP A 232 5.22 13.69 -11.18
N ASN A 233 5.02 13.79 -9.86
CA ASN A 233 4.21 12.84 -9.11
C ASN A 233 2.76 13.33 -9.00
N ILE A 234 1.81 12.39 -8.93
CA ILE A 234 0.42 12.72 -8.64
C ILE A 234 0.27 13.14 -7.17
N GLY A 235 0.96 12.42 -6.27
CA GLY A 235 0.88 12.61 -4.83
C GLY A 235 2.22 12.30 -4.16
N GLN A 236 2.18 11.53 -3.08
CA GLN A 236 3.35 11.17 -2.27
C GLN A 236 4.24 10.11 -2.92
N PHE A 237 3.65 9.15 -3.63
CA PHE A 237 4.39 7.98 -4.08
C PHE A 237 4.62 8.02 -5.60
N PRO A 238 5.72 7.42 -6.10
CA PRO A 238 5.92 7.31 -7.53
C PRO A 238 4.88 6.38 -8.18
N ARG A 239 4.64 6.61 -9.47
CA ARG A 239 3.66 5.89 -10.30
C ARG A 239 4.19 4.53 -10.79
N GLY A 240 4.49 3.64 -9.85
CA GLY A 240 5.12 2.35 -10.18
C GLY A 240 6.49 2.56 -10.82
N VAL A 241 6.81 1.78 -11.85
CA VAL A 241 8.07 1.87 -12.61
C VAL A 241 8.10 3.02 -13.63
N GLY A 242 7.26 4.04 -13.45
CA GLY A 242 7.30 5.26 -14.24
C GLY A 242 6.84 5.10 -15.69
N SER A 243 7.07 6.15 -16.48
CA SER A 243 6.83 6.16 -17.93
C SER A 243 8.11 5.90 -18.72
N SER A 244 9.27 6.25 -18.17
CA SER A 244 10.57 6.08 -18.80
C SER A 244 11.39 5.00 -18.08
N PRO A 245 12.13 4.13 -18.81
CA PRO A 245 13.06 3.18 -18.19
C PRO A 245 14.14 3.88 -17.35
N TRP A 246 14.56 5.09 -17.75
CA TRP A 246 15.59 5.87 -17.06
C TRP A 246 15.20 6.30 -15.64
N GLU A 247 13.91 6.28 -15.31
CA GLU A 247 13.45 6.50 -13.93
C GLU A 247 13.96 5.43 -12.96
N VAL A 248 14.50 4.31 -13.44
CA VAL A 248 15.15 3.30 -12.59
C VAL A 248 16.25 3.92 -11.73
N LEU A 249 16.99 4.92 -12.24
CA LEU A 249 18.04 5.61 -11.49
C LEU A 249 17.45 6.40 -10.32
N SER A 250 16.36 7.13 -10.55
CA SER A 250 15.61 7.81 -9.48
C SER A 250 15.07 6.81 -8.46
N ARG A 251 14.58 5.64 -8.92
CA ARG A 251 14.08 4.61 -8.01
C ARG A 251 15.19 4.01 -7.15
N ILE A 252 16.40 3.85 -7.70
CA ILE A 252 17.59 3.41 -6.97
C ILE A 252 18.00 4.46 -5.95
N GLU A 253 18.08 5.74 -6.34
CA GLU A 253 18.42 6.85 -5.44
C GLU A 253 17.43 6.95 -4.27
N GLU A 254 16.13 6.94 -4.55
CA GLU A 254 15.05 6.97 -3.55
C GLU A 254 15.11 5.76 -2.60
N TYR A 255 15.48 4.58 -3.10
CA TYR A 255 15.64 3.37 -2.27
C TYR A 255 16.92 3.41 -1.42
N SER A 256 18.03 3.87 -1.99
CA SER A 256 19.32 4.00 -1.29
C SER A 256 19.26 5.02 -0.14
N ALA A 257 18.34 5.98 -0.21
CA ALA A 257 18.07 6.93 0.88
C ALA A 257 17.32 6.31 2.08
N LYS A 258 16.83 5.07 1.98
CA LYS A 258 16.11 4.37 3.07
C LYS A 258 17.07 3.83 4.13
N SER A 259 16.53 3.54 5.31
CA SER A 259 17.21 2.78 6.36
C SER A 259 17.30 1.31 5.97
N LEU A 260 18.50 0.91 5.58
CA LEU A 260 18.85 -0.39 5.04
C LEU A 260 19.70 -1.16 6.09
N THR A 261 19.04 -1.76 7.08
CA THR A 261 19.72 -2.35 8.24
C THR A 261 20.22 -3.77 8.03
N ASN A 262 19.59 -4.55 7.15
CA ASN A 262 19.94 -5.96 6.90
C ASN A 262 20.47 -6.15 5.47
N PRO A 263 21.78 -6.38 5.26
CA PRO A 263 22.39 -6.46 3.93
C PRO A 263 21.74 -7.46 2.96
N SER A 264 21.30 -8.63 3.43
CA SER A 264 20.64 -9.62 2.58
C SER A 264 19.26 -9.16 2.10
N ASP A 265 18.57 -8.35 2.90
CA ASP A 265 17.26 -7.79 2.56
C ASP A 265 17.38 -6.59 1.61
N ILE A 266 18.50 -5.86 1.64
CA ILE A 266 18.75 -4.71 0.76
C ILE A 266 18.59 -5.13 -0.70
N LEU A 267 19.25 -6.22 -1.09
CA LEU A 267 19.23 -6.69 -2.46
C LEU A 267 17.84 -7.19 -2.85
N ASN A 268 17.16 -7.94 -1.97
CA ASN A 268 15.82 -8.46 -2.26
C ASN A 268 14.79 -7.34 -2.48
N GLY A 269 14.84 -6.26 -1.69
CA GLY A 269 13.94 -5.11 -1.83
C GLY A 269 14.09 -4.38 -3.16
N ILE A 270 15.33 -4.13 -3.62
CA ILE A 270 15.56 -3.46 -4.91
C ILE A 270 15.33 -4.38 -6.10
N LEU A 271 15.63 -5.69 -5.98
CA LEU A 271 15.42 -6.66 -7.06
C LEU A 271 13.95 -6.72 -7.47
N GLY A 272 13.00 -6.59 -6.55
CA GLY A 272 11.59 -6.52 -6.89
C GLY A 272 11.22 -5.32 -7.78
N ILE A 273 11.89 -4.19 -7.57
CA ILE A 273 11.72 -2.97 -8.38
C ILE A 273 12.35 -3.17 -9.75
N ILE A 274 13.58 -3.69 -9.80
CA ILE A 274 14.28 -3.94 -11.06
C ILE A 274 13.51 -4.96 -11.92
N ARG A 275 13.03 -6.05 -11.32
CA ARG A 275 12.16 -7.04 -12.02
C ARG A 275 10.90 -6.41 -12.59
N ALA A 276 10.35 -5.38 -11.95
CA ALA A 276 9.22 -4.65 -12.50
C ALA A 276 9.62 -3.80 -13.72
N TYR A 277 10.84 -3.27 -13.78
CA TYR A 277 11.40 -2.63 -14.99
C TYR A 277 11.70 -3.64 -16.10
N GLU A 278 12.24 -4.81 -15.77
CA GLU A 278 12.52 -5.89 -16.74
C GLU A 278 11.26 -6.37 -17.46
N ARG A 279 10.11 -6.36 -16.78
CA ARG A 279 8.81 -6.73 -17.36
C ARG A 279 8.21 -5.67 -18.29
N ARG A 280 8.84 -4.50 -18.42
CA ARG A 280 8.39 -3.49 -19.39
C ARG A 280 8.79 -3.88 -20.80
N THR A 281 8.05 -3.38 -21.79
CA THR A 281 8.35 -3.58 -23.21
C THR A 281 9.65 -2.89 -23.66
N ASP A 282 10.00 -1.80 -23.00
CA ASP A 282 11.25 -1.03 -23.14
C ASP A 282 12.20 -1.29 -21.96
N GLY A 283 12.10 -2.48 -21.34
CA GLY A 283 12.71 -2.79 -20.06
C GLY A 283 14.23 -2.73 -20.02
N ILE A 284 14.75 -2.39 -18.85
CA ILE A 284 16.18 -2.44 -18.53
C ILE A 284 16.45 -3.79 -17.88
N ARG A 285 17.47 -4.50 -18.37
CA ARG A 285 17.97 -5.74 -17.77
C ARG A 285 19.13 -5.41 -16.86
N HIS A 286 19.24 -6.10 -15.73
CA HIS A 286 20.35 -5.89 -14.82
C HIS A 286 21.39 -7.01 -14.87
N LEU A 287 22.65 -6.67 -14.62
CA LEU A 287 23.73 -7.62 -14.32
C LEU A 287 24.05 -7.50 -12.83
N PHE A 288 23.67 -8.50 -12.04
CA PHE A 288 23.92 -8.55 -10.58
C PHE A 288 23.42 -7.33 -9.76
N GLY A 289 22.41 -6.62 -10.25
CA GLY A 289 21.78 -5.48 -9.56
C GLY A 289 22.22 -4.13 -10.13
N VAL A 290 23.11 -4.13 -11.13
CA VAL A 290 23.49 -2.95 -11.92
C VAL A 290 22.61 -2.89 -13.17
N PRO A 291 21.78 -1.84 -13.36
CA PRO A 291 20.94 -1.66 -14.54
C PRO A 291 21.73 -1.48 -15.84
#